data_AF-A0A167NQR3-F1
#
_entry.id   AF-A0A167NQR3-F1
#
_cell.length_a   1.000
_cell.length_b   1.000
_cell.length_c   1.000
_cell.angle_alpha   90.00
_cell.angle_beta   90.00
_cell.angle_gamma   90.00
#
_symmetry.space_group_name_H-M   'P 1'
#
loop_
_entity.id
_entity.type
_entity.pdbx_description
1 polymer ?
#
loop_
_entity_poly.entity_id
_entity_poly.type
_entity_poly.pdbx_seq_one_letter_code
_entity_poly.pdbx_strand_id
1 'polypeptide(L)'
;MIGTFFAILASGHIWVIVMVVAIQIMVYNEVIHIAEGPAKERSLRWFKTMSWYFLVSTAYYLYGESVIYYFQQVVLVDASLLPFVTHHRFISFVLYVIGFVFFVTNLKKGFYKRQFSQFGWTHMALILVVVQSHFIVNNILEGLIWLVLPASLVICNDIFAYVCGFFWGRTQLIQLSPKKTVEGFVGAWMCTLVFGFLWASLLMRSNYLICPAKDLSTSAWSNVTCEPKNPVFTAVPWPLPEAWTSILKYVFQTTISELWIAPIQLHALVMACFASLIAPFGGFFASGVKRAFNIKDFGQSIPGHGGMTDRMDCQFIMGLFSYMYYQSFIKTYNLSVGAILATVINNLSAQDQLELLERFLTYFVNQGVLDPSALEKFGASILSESARAVFEH
;
A
#
# COMPACT_ATOMS: atom_id res chain seq x y z
N MET A 1 -7.70 8.64 21.90
CA MET A 1 -6.88 7.96 20.87
C MET A 1 -7.74 7.21 19.86
N ILE A 2 -8.49 6.17 20.26
CA ILE A 2 -9.35 5.40 19.34
C ILE A 2 -10.44 6.27 18.70
N GLY A 3 -11.15 7.08 19.49
CA GLY A 3 -12.17 8.01 18.95
C GLY A 3 -11.57 9.04 17.97
N THR A 4 -10.36 9.51 18.24
CA THR A 4 -9.63 10.43 17.34
C THR A 4 -9.30 9.76 16.00
N PHE A 5 -8.87 8.50 16.02
CA PHE A 5 -8.61 7.73 14.80
C PHE A 5 -9.87 7.59 13.95
N PHE A 6 -11.00 7.20 14.54
CA PHE A 6 -12.25 7.07 13.79
C PHE A 6 -12.80 8.42 13.31
N ALA A 7 -12.58 9.50 14.06
CA ALA A 7 -12.93 10.85 13.59
C ALA A 7 -12.10 11.26 12.37
N ILE A 8 -10.79 11.00 12.37
CA ILE A 8 -9.91 11.23 11.22
C ILE A 8 -10.29 10.32 10.04
N LEU A 9 -10.60 9.05 10.30
CA LEU A 9 -11.04 8.12 9.28
C LEU A 9 -12.36 8.58 8.63
N ALA A 10 -13.27 9.16 9.42
CA ALA A 10 -14.54 9.67 8.92
C ALA A 10 -14.40 11.00 8.16
N SER A 11 -13.38 11.81 8.46
CA SER A 11 -13.22 13.14 7.84
C SER A 11 -12.70 13.09 6.40
N GLY A 12 -12.16 11.97 5.93
CA GLY A 12 -11.80 11.78 4.53
C GLY A 12 -10.37 11.33 4.27
N HIS A 13 -10.07 10.98 3.03
CA HIS A 13 -8.77 10.46 2.58
C HIS A 13 -7.61 11.40 2.93
N ILE A 14 -7.76 12.71 2.71
CA ILE A 14 -6.69 13.69 2.97
C ILE A 14 -6.27 13.72 4.44
N TRP A 15 -7.22 13.63 5.36
CA TRP A 15 -6.95 13.65 6.80
C TRP A 15 -6.27 12.37 7.27
N VAL A 16 -6.64 11.24 6.69
CA VAL A 16 -5.98 9.96 6.94
C VAL A 16 -4.54 9.98 6.41
N ILE A 17 -4.31 10.56 5.22
CA ILE A 17 -2.95 10.75 4.67
C ILE A 17 -2.12 11.67 5.58
N VAL A 18 -2.67 12.82 6.00
CA VAL A 18 -2.00 13.73 6.93
C VAL A 18 -1.65 13.03 8.24
N MET A 19 -2.54 12.18 8.77
CA MET A 19 -2.26 11.39 9.97
C MET A 19 -1.09 10.42 9.74
N VAL A 20 -1.06 9.69 8.61
CA VAL A 20 0.04 8.77 8.29
C VAL A 20 1.37 9.52 8.14
N VAL A 21 1.37 10.67 7.47
CA VAL A 21 2.55 11.54 7.34
C VAL A 21 3.01 12.07 8.70
N ALA A 22 2.09 12.47 9.58
CA ALA A 22 2.42 12.90 10.93
C ALA A 22 3.04 11.76 11.76
N ILE A 23 2.48 10.56 11.68
CA ILE A 23 3.02 9.35 12.32
C ILE A 23 4.43 9.05 11.79
N GLN A 24 4.64 9.10 10.48
CA GLN A 24 5.96 8.95 9.86
C GLN A 24 6.97 9.94 10.44
N ILE A 25 6.61 11.22 10.53
CA ILE A 25 7.52 12.26 11.03
C ILE A 25 7.89 11.98 12.50
N MET A 26 6.92 11.58 13.32
CA MET A 26 7.17 11.20 14.72
C MET A 26 8.12 10.01 14.83
N VAL A 27 7.85 8.92 14.11
CA VAL A 27 8.69 7.71 14.10
C VAL A 27 10.10 8.03 13.59
N TYR A 28 10.20 8.77 12.49
CA TYR A 28 11.48 9.18 11.92
C TYR A 28 12.30 9.98 12.94
N ASN A 29 11.67 10.94 13.62
CA ASN A 29 12.35 11.75 14.63
C ASN A 29 12.82 10.91 15.83
N GLU A 30 12.05 9.90 16.28
CA GLU A 30 12.48 8.96 17.32
C GLU A 30 13.72 8.15 16.90
N VAL A 31 13.70 7.59 15.69
CA VAL A 31 14.83 6.80 15.16
C VAL A 31 16.09 7.65 15.00
N ILE A 32 15.97 8.87 14.46
CA ILE A 32 17.10 9.79 14.33
C ILE A 32 17.64 10.21 15.69
N HIS A 33 16.77 10.42 16.68
CA HIS A 33 17.21 10.80 18.02
C HIS A 33 18.06 9.71 18.71
N ILE A 34 17.74 8.42 18.49
CA ILE A 34 18.58 7.31 18.96
C ILE A 34 19.95 7.34 18.28
N ALA A 35 19.99 7.64 16.98
CA ALA A 35 21.24 7.73 16.22
C ALA A 35 22.15 8.90 16.63
N GLU A 36 21.62 9.95 17.27
CA GLU A 36 22.42 11.08 17.79
C GLU A 36 23.37 10.66 18.93
N GLY A 37 22.96 9.68 19.75
CA GLY A 37 23.68 9.23 20.95
C GLY A 37 23.67 10.26 22.09
N PRO A 38 24.29 9.95 23.26
CA PRO A 38 24.26 10.82 24.44
C PRO A 38 24.94 12.19 24.23
N ALA A 39 24.40 13.21 24.89
CA ALA A 39 24.64 14.65 24.68
C ALA A 39 26.07 15.17 24.94
N LYS A 40 26.98 14.36 25.50
CA LYS A 40 28.34 14.78 25.91
C LYS A 40 29.31 15.03 24.74
N GLU A 41 28.84 14.81 23.52
CA GLU A 41 29.68 14.67 22.31
C GLU A 41 29.10 15.46 21.11
N ARG A 42 28.54 16.64 21.40
CA ARG A 42 27.71 17.52 20.54
C ARG A 42 28.49 18.37 19.51
N SER A 43 29.60 17.87 18.97
CA SER A 43 30.50 18.65 18.07
C SER A 43 30.03 18.77 16.61
N LEU A 44 28.96 18.08 16.22
CA LEU A 44 28.44 18.03 14.85
C LEU A 44 27.13 18.80 14.74
N ARG A 45 27.22 20.10 14.40
CA ARG A 45 26.07 21.02 14.26
C ARG A 45 25.03 20.60 13.20
N TRP A 46 25.46 19.90 12.14
CA TRP A 46 24.65 19.74 10.92
C TRP A 46 23.88 18.43 10.81
N PHE A 47 24.09 17.46 11.71
CA PHE A 47 23.48 16.14 11.57
C PHE A 47 21.95 16.21 11.51
N LYS A 48 21.32 16.83 12.51
CA LYS A 48 19.85 16.93 12.58
C LYS A 48 19.28 17.66 11.37
N THR A 49 19.85 18.81 11.00
CA THR A 49 19.42 19.58 9.82
C THR A 49 19.53 18.76 8.54
N MET A 50 20.60 17.99 8.40
CA MET A 50 20.81 17.10 7.26
C MET A 50 19.76 15.99 7.20
N SER A 51 19.46 15.34 8.33
CA SER A 51 18.43 14.30 8.38
C SER A 51 17.05 14.85 7.98
N TRP A 52 16.68 16.04 8.48
CA TRP A 52 15.44 16.70 8.06
C TRP A 52 15.43 17.08 6.58
N TYR A 53 16.56 17.53 6.03
CA TYR A 53 16.70 17.83 4.60
C TYR A 53 16.43 16.58 3.75
N PHE A 54 17.04 15.44 4.09
CA PHE A 54 16.81 14.19 3.37
C PHE A 54 15.38 13.66 3.56
N LEU A 55 14.77 13.86 4.74
CA LEU A 55 13.36 13.53 4.96
C LEU A 55 12.45 14.30 3.99
N VAL A 56 12.60 15.62 3.91
CA VAL A 56 11.80 16.47 3.03
C VAL A 56 12.05 16.12 1.56
N SER A 57 13.31 15.93 1.16
CA SER A 57 13.67 15.58 -0.23
C SER A 57 13.08 14.22 -0.64
N THR A 58 13.14 13.22 0.26
CA THR A 58 12.57 11.89 0.00
C THR A 58 11.05 11.92 -0.01
N ALA A 59 10.43 12.66 0.92
CA ALA A 59 8.99 12.85 0.97
C ALA A 59 8.47 13.57 -0.29
N TYR A 60 9.20 14.59 -0.76
CA TYR A 60 8.91 15.26 -2.03
C TYR A 60 8.89 14.26 -3.18
N TYR A 61 9.96 13.48 -3.35
CA TYR A 61 10.02 12.47 -4.42
C TYR A 61 8.84 11.48 -4.37
N LEU A 62 8.66 10.82 -3.23
CA LEU A 62 7.70 9.72 -3.09
C LEU A 62 6.25 10.21 -3.12
N TYR A 63 5.89 11.19 -2.29
CA TYR A 63 4.51 11.70 -2.27
C TYR A 63 4.19 12.54 -3.50
N GLY A 64 5.18 13.23 -4.07
CA GLY A 64 5.02 13.92 -5.34
C GLY A 64 4.64 12.95 -6.47
N GLU A 65 5.32 11.80 -6.60
CA GLU A 65 4.94 10.78 -7.59
C GLU A 65 3.51 10.26 -7.35
N SER A 66 3.12 10.00 -6.10
CA SER A 66 1.73 9.61 -5.77
C SER A 66 0.72 10.69 -6.19
N VAL A 67 0.97 11.94 -5.82
CA VAL A 67 0.05 13.05 -6.12
C VAL A 67 -0.07 13.26 -7.63
N ILE A 68 1.05 13.23 -8.35
CA ILE A 68 1.06 13.34 -9.81
C ILE A 68 0.28 12.18 -10.44
N TYR A 69 0.49 10.95 -9.98
CA TYR A 69 -0.20 9.76 -10.52
C TYR A 69 -1.71 9.80 -10.29
N TYR A 70 -2.18 10.04 -9.06
CA TYR A 70 -3.61 9.99 -8.72
C TYR A 70 -4.37 11.28 -9.10
N PHE A 71 -3.71 12.44 -9.14
CA PHE A 71 -4.35 13.75 -9.35
C PHE A 71 -3.81 14.50 -10.57
N GLN A 72 -3.27 13.80 -11.58
CA GLN A 72 -2.69 14.40 -12.80
C GLN A 72 -3.58 15.49 -13.42
N GLN A 73 -4.89 15.26 -13.51
CA GLN A 73 -5.82 16.18 -14.16
C GLN A 73 -6.00 17.47 -13.37
N VAL A 74 -5.96 17.41 -12.04
CA VAL A 74 -6.10 18.59 -11.17
C VAL A 74 -4.80 19.38 -11.17
N VAL A 75 -3.66 18.69 -11.11
CA VAL A 75 -2.36 19.30 -10.93
C VAL A 75 -1.81 19.91 -12.23
N LEU A 76 -2.12 19.34 -13.40
CA LEU A 76 -1.67 19.86 -14.70
C LEU A 76 -2.41 21.14 -15.16
N VAL A 77 -3.53 21.49 -14.52
CA VAL A 77 -4.32 22.69 -14.87
C VAL A 77 -3.70 23.96 -14.31
N ASP A 78 -2.93 23.87 -13.22
CA ASP A 78 -2.28 25.04 -12.61
C ASP A 78 -0.92 25.31 -13.27
N ALA A 79 -0.82 26.42 -14.02
CA ALA A 79 0.39 26.84 -14.71
C ALA A 79 1.60 27.03 -13.76
N SER A 80 1.36 27.35 -12.48
CA SER A 80 2.43 27.54 -11.50
C SER A 80 3.04 26.21 -11.00
N LEU A 81 2.24 25.14 -10.99
CA LEU A 81 2.67 23.81 -10.54
C LEU A 81 3.26 22.97 -11.68
N LEU A 82 2.94 23.31 -12.93
CA LEU A 82 3.36 22.56 -14.11
C LEU A 82 4.87 22.26 -14.17
N PRO A 83 5.80 23.22 -13.92
CA PRO A 83 7.24 22.93 -13.98
C PRO A 83 7.70 21.91 -12.94
N PHE A 84 7.09 21.92 -11.75
CA PHE A 84 7.42 21.00 -10.65
C PHE A 84 6.95 19.58 -10.96
N VAL A 85 5.86 19.46 -11.72
CA VAL A 85 5.26 18.18 -12.11
C VAL A 85 6.03 17.55 -13.26
N THR A 86 6.28 18.31 -14.33
CA THR A 86 6.96 17.80 -15.52
C THR A 86 8.42 17.45 -15.24
N HIS A 87 9.09 18.20 -14.35
CA HIS A 87 10.48 17.97 -13.98
C HIS A 87 10.65 17.32 -12.61
N HIS A 88 9.59 16.74 -12.04
CA HIS A 88 9.54 16.22 -10.67
C HIS A 88 10.73 15.30 -10.33
N ARG A 89 10.99 14.31 -11.19
CA ARG A 89 12.07 13.33 -11.02
C ARG A 89 13.45 13.97 -11.04
N PHE A 90 13.67 14.92 -11.98
CA PHE A 90 14.95 15.60 -12.10
C PHE A 90 15.19 16.56 -10.92
N ILE A 91 14.17 17.31 -10.49
CA ILE A 91 14.23 18.15 -9.29
C ILE A 91 14.57 17.31 -8.06
N SER A 92 13.89 16.16 -7.89
CA SER A 92 14.14 15.24 -6.78
C SER A 92 15.58 14.71 -6.77
N PHE A 93 16.11 14.35 -7.94
CA PHE A 93 17.50 13.94 -8.10
C PHE A 93 18.47 15.07 -7.70
N VAL A 94 18.24 16.29 -8.18
CA VAL A 94 19.07 17.46 -7.84
C VAL A 94 19.03 17.75 -6.33
N LEU A 95 17.85 17.68 -5.69
CA LEU A 95 17.72 17.85 -4.24
C LEU A 95 18.55 16.81 -3.48
N TYR A 96 18.50 15.54 -3.89
CA TYR A 96 19.33 14.50 -3.27
C TYR A 96 20.82 14.78 -3.45
N VAL A 97 21.26 15.14 -4.67
CA VAL A 97 22.67 15.45 -4.97
C VAL A 97 23.16 16.64 -4.14
N ILE A 98 22.36 17.70 -3.98
CA ILE A 98 22.71 18.85 -3.13
C ILE A 98 22.95 18.40 -1.69
N GLY A 99 22.07 17.56 -1.12
CA GLY A 99 22.23 17.02 0.23
C GLY A 99 23.49 16.15 0.36
N PHE A 100 23.77 15.32 -0.65
CA PHE A 100 24.96 14.49 -0.69
C PHE A 100 26.26 15.30 -0.76
N VAL A 101 26.34 16.30 -1.65
CA VAL A 101 27.49 17.21 -1.74
C VAL A 101 27.65 18.00 -0.44
N PHE A 102 26.56 18.48 0.15
CA PHE A 102 26.59 19.15 1.45
C PHE A 102 27.11 18.23 2.56
N PHE A 103 26.79 16.94 2.54
CA PHE A 103 27.31 15.96 3.51
C PHE A 103 28.82 15.78 3.35
N VAL A 104 29.29 15.55 2.12
CA VAL A 104 30.71 15.31 1.82
C VAL A 104 31.57 16.54 2.17
N THR A 105 31.10 17.74 1.84
CA THR A 105 31.81 19.00 2.15
C THR A 105 31.88 19.33 3.64
N ASN A 106 30.98 18.77 4.46
CA ASN A 106 30.98 18.94 5.91
C ASN A 106 31.69 17.80 6.66
N LEU A 107 32.41 16.91 5.98
CA LEU A 107 33.20 15.86 6.62
C LEU A 107 34.34 16.49 7.44
N LYS A 108 34.45 16.07 8.71
CA LYS A 108 35.49 16.53 9.64
C LYS A 108 36.44 15.40 9.97
N LYS A 109 37.74 15.63 9.76
CA LYS A 109 38.80 14.69 10.15
C LYS A 109 38.67 14.33 11.63
N GLY A 110 38.75 13.03 11.92
CA GLY A 110 38.55 12.48 13.27
C GLY A 110 37.11 12.04 13.58
N PHE A 111 36.10 12.48 12.80
CA PHE A 111 34.69 12.14 13.02
C PHE A 111 34.07 11.29 11.90
N TYR A 112 34.85 10.85 10.91
CA TYR A 112 34.34 10.15 9.72
C TYR A 112 33.44 8.95 10.06
N LYS A 113 33.91 8.02 10.92
CA LYS A 113 33.13 6.83 11.30
C LYS A 113 31.75 7.21 11.85
N ARG A 114 31.69 8.27 12.67
CA ARG A 114 30.43 8.75 13.24
C ARG A 114 29.55 9.43 12.19
N GLN A 115 30.11 10.29 11.34
CA GLN A 115 29.35 10.96 10.27
C GLN A 115 28.79 9.96 9.25
N PHE A 116 29.56 8.96 8.85
CA PHE A 116 29.08 7.89 7.96
C PHE A 116 28.06 6.99 8.64
N SER A 117 28.22 6.68 9.94
CA SER A 117 27.21 5.95 10.70
C SER A 117 25.89 6.73 10.74
N GLN A 118 25.95 8.02 11.07
CA GLN A 118 24.82 8.95 11.08
C GLN A 118 24.13 9.06 9.72
N PHE A 119 24.90 9.18 8.65
CA PHE A 119 24.39 9.18 7.28
C PHE A 119 23.70 7.85 6.94
N GLY A 120 24.29 6.72 7.34
CA GLY A 120 23.70 5.38 7.21
C GLY A 120 22.38 5.25 7.98
N TRP A 121 22.34 5.70 9.24
CA TRP A 121 21.12 5.74 10.05
C TRP A 121 20.01 6.56 9.40
N THR A 122 20.37 7.72 8.85
CA THR A 122 19.43 8.59 8.12
C THR A 122 18.82 7.83 6.94
N HIS A 123 19.62 7.20 6.10
CA HIS A 123 19.14 6.48 4.92
C HIS A 123 18.35 5.22 5.29
N MET A 124 18.79 4.48 6.31
CA MET A 124 18.04 3.34 6.84
C MET A 124 16.66 3.78 7.33
N ALA A 125 16.57 4.89 8.09
CA ALA A 125 15.30 5.41 8.57
C ALA A 125 14.39 5.87 7.42
N LEU A 126 14.94 6.47 6.36
CA LEU A 126 14.17 6.82 5.16
C LEU A 126 13.57 5.58 4.48
N ILE A 127 14.36 4.52 4.31
CA ILE A 127 13.91 3.27 3.71
C ILE A 127 12.87 2.56 4.59
N LEU A 128 13.12 2.47 5.90
CA LEU A 128 12.24 1.71 6.79
C LEU A 128 10.96 2.46 7.17
N VAL A 129 10.99 3.80 7.20
CA VAL A 129 9.83 4.60 7.65
C VAL A 129 9.15 5.29 6.48
N VAL A 130 9.90 6.06 5.67
CA VAL A 130 9.30 6.94 4.64
C VAL A 130 8.82 6.14 3.43
N VAL A 131 9.62 5.20 2.93
CA VAL A 131 9.22 4.34 1.81
C VAL A 131 8.01 3.48 2.17
N GLN A 132 7.98 2.88 3.37
CA GLN A 132 6.85 2.07 3.81
C GLN A 132 5.58 2.92 4.00
N SER A 133 5.71 4.12 4.57
CA SER A 133 4.63 5.09 4.71
C SER A 133 4.06 5.57 3.36
N HIS A 134 4.91 5.76 2.33
CA HIS A 134 4.47 6.06 0.97
C HIS A 134 3.53 4.96 0.42
N PHE A 135 3.86 3.68 0.63
CA PHE A 135 2.98 2.59 0.22
C PHE A 135 1.66 2.56 0.99
N ILE A 136 1.66 2.93 2.28
CA ILE A 136 0.44 3.09 3.07
C ILE A 136 -0.44 4.21 2.49
N VAL A 137 0.16 5.34 2.08
CA VAL A 137 -0.56 6.43 1.42
C VAL A 137 -1.17 5.97 0.10
N ASN A 138 -0.44 5.20 -0.71
CA ASN A 138 -1.00 4.65 -1.95
C ASN A 138 -2.15 3.66 -1.68
N ASN A 139 -2.05 2.83 -0.64
CA ASN A 139 -3.18 1.98 -0.21
C ASN A 139 -4.42 2.81 0.12
N ILE A 140 -4.26 3.92 0.86
CA ILE A 140 -5.35 4.83 1.19
C ILE A 140 -6.01 5.38 -0.08
N LEU A 141 -5.22 5.77 -1.09
CA LEU A 141 -5.73 6.30 -2.35
C LEU A 141 -6.50 5.25 -3.18
N GLU A 142 -6.13 3.97 -3.08
CA GLU A 142 -6.88 2.86 -3.71
C GLU A 142 -8.14 2.44 -2.93
N GLY A 143 -8.33 2.97 -1.71
CA GLY A 143 -9.48 2.76 -0.84
C GLY A 143 -9.08 2.57 0.62
N LEU A 144 -9.82 3.19 1.54
CA LEU A 144 -9.52 3.15 2.99
C LEU A 144 -9.51 1.74 3.58
N ILE A 145 -10.21 0.78 2.97
CA ILE A 145 -10.18 -0.62 3.37
C ILE A 145 -8.76 -1.20 3.37
N TRP A 146 -7.90 -0.78 2.46
CA TRP A 146 -6.50 -1.23 2.36
C TRP A 146 -5.58 -0.65 3.44
N LEU A 147 -6.09 0.29 4.25
CA LEU A 147 -5.47 0.69 5.51
C LEU A 147 -6.13 -0.03 6.69
N VAL A 148 -7.47 0.04 6.77
CA VAL A 148 -8.23 -0.39 7.96
C VAL A 148 -8.16 -1.89 8.17
N LEU A 149 -8.33 -2.69 7.11
CA LEU A 149 -8.30 -4.15 7.22
C LEU A 149 -6.92 -4.64 7.68
N PRO A 150 -5.80 -4.36 6.97
CA PRO A 150 -4.47 -4.78 7.42
C PRO A 150 -4.09 -4.29 8.82
N ALA A 151 -4.39 -3.03 9.14
CA ALA A 151 -4.06 -2.47 10.46
C ALA A 151 -4.84 -3.17 11.58
N SER A 152 -6.12 -3.45 11.34
CA SER A 152 -6.97 -4.18 12.30
C SER A 152 -6.51 -5.63 12.51
N LEU A 153 -5.97 -6.29 11.48
CA LEU A 153 -5.41 -7.64 11.59
C LEU A 153 -4.18 -7.67 12.51
N VAL A 154 -3.28 -6.69 12.40
CA VAL A 154 -2.11 -6.57 13.29
C VAL A 154 -2.55 -6.32 14.74
N ILE A 155 -3.50 -5.40 14.95
CA ILE A 155 -4.03 -5.10 16.29
C ILE A 155 -4.71 -6.33 16.89
N CYS A 156 -5.54 -7.01 16.11
CA CYS A 156 -6.20 -8.25 16.50
C CYS A 156 -5.17 -9.33 16.88
N ASN A 157 -4.14 -9.51 16.06
CA ASN A 157 -3.09 -10.48 16.31
C ASN A 157 -2.33 -10.19 17.62
N ASP A 158 -1.98 -8.93 17.90
CA ASP A 158 -1.30 -8.57 19.15
C ASP A 158 -2.19 -8.83 20.39
N ILE A 159 -3.50 -8.53 20.30
CA ILE A 159 -4.46 -8.82 21.37
C ILE A 159 -4.55 -10.32 21.61
N PHE A 160 -4.77 -11.12 20.57
CA PHE A 160 -4.92 -12.57 20.73
C PHE A 160 -3.61 -13.27 21.08
N ALA A 161 -2.45 -12.74 20.66
CA ALA A 161 -1.15 -13.25 21.10
C ALA A 161 -0.97 -13.09 22.61
N TYR A 162 -1.40 -11.95 23.14
CA TYR A 162 -1.42 -11.73 24.59
C TYR A 162 -2.44 -12.63 25.30
N VAL A 163 -3.68 -12.70 24.81
CA VAL A 163 -4.76 -13.49 25.44
C VAL A 163 -4.41 -14.98 25.44
N CYS A 164 -4.08 -15.56 24.29
CA CYS A 164 -3.71 -16.96 24.18
C CYS A 164 -2.41 -17.27 24.93
N GLY A 165 -1.44 -16.33 24.90
CA GLY A 165 -0.20 -16.46 25.64
C GLY A 165 -0.39 -16.42 27.17
N PHE A 166 -1.34 -15.65 27.66
CA PHE A 166 -1.67 -15.59 29.09
C PHE A 166 -2.32 -16.88 29.60
N PHE A 167 -3.28 -17.45 28.84
CA PHE A 167 -4.00 -18.65 29.27
C PHE A 167 -3.23 -19.95 29.04
N TRP A 168 -2.48 -20.07 27.93
CA TRP A 168 -1.85 -21.32 27.51
C TRP A 168 -0.34 -21.24 27.32
N GLY A 169 0.29 -20.07 27.51
CA GLY A 169 1.71 -19.87 27.25
C GLY A 169 2.62 -20.64 28.19
N ARG A 170 3.47 -21.50 27.62
CA ARG A 170 4.48 -22.27 28.37
C ARG A 170 5.84 -22.24 27.69
N THR A 171 5.86 -22.25 26.35
CA THR A 171 7.11 -22.29 25.58
C THR A 171 7.46 -20.90 25.05
N GLN A 172 8.67 -20.45 25.33
CA GLN A 172 9.17 -19.15 24.86
C GLN A 172 9.42 -19.19 23.35
N LEU A 173 8.99 -18.14 22.64
CA LEU A 173 9.12 -18.05 21.18
C LEU A 173 10.54 -17.61 20.74
N ILE A 174 11.06 -16.53 21.34
CA ILE A 174 12.37 -15.96 20.98
C ILE A 174 13.08 -15.40 22.21
N GLN A 175 14.40 -15.59 22.29
CA GLN A 175 15.23 -15.11 23.42
C GLN A 175 15.18 -13.59 23.58
N LEU A 176 15.06 -12.86 22.46
CA LEU A 176 15.00 -11.40 22.43
C LEU A 176 13.76 -10.82 23.13
N SER A 177 12.67 -11.59 23.22
CA SER A 177 11.39 -11.16 23.79
C SER A 177 10.85 -12.21 24.75
N PRO A 178 11.25 -12.18 26.04
CA PRO A 178 10.99 -13.27 26.98
C PRO A 178 9.52 -13.50 27.32
N LYS A 179 8.65 -12.52 27.03
CA LYS A 179 7.20 -12.63 27.30
C LYS A 179 6.39 -13.23 26.16
N LYS A 180 6.97 -13.42 24.96
CA LYS A 180 6.23 -14.00 23.82
C LYS A 180 6.34 -15.52 23.84
N THR A 181 5.21 -16.19 23.74
CA THR A 181 5.09 -17.65 23.78
C THR A 181 4.67 -18.23 22.43
N VAL A 182 5.04 -19.49 22.17
CA VAL A 182 4.67 -20.21 20.94
C VAL A 182 3.16 -20.45 20.91
N GLU A 183 2.56 -20.83 22.05
CA GLU A 183 1.12 -21.06 22.14
C GLU A 183 0.33 -19.77 21.91
N GLY A 184 0.83 -18.63 22.41
CA GLY A 184 0.27 -17.32 22.11
C GLY A 184 0.33 -16.99 20.63
N PHE A 185 1.48 -17.26 19.98
CA PHE A 185 1.66 -17.03 18.55
C PHE A 185 0.72 -17.87 17.67
N VAL A 186 0.62 -19.18 17.95
CA VAL A 186 -0.28 -20.08 17.19
C VAL A 186 -1.75 -19.77 17.46
N GLY A 187 -2.11 -19.48 18.71
CA GLY A 187 -3.48 -19.09 19.07
C GLY A 187 -3.91 -17.78 18.39
N ALA A 188 -3.02 -16.80 18.34
CA ALA A 188 -3.23 -15.54 17.63
C ALA A 188 -3.46 -15.74 16.14
N TRP A 189 -2.70 -16.61 15.49
CA TRP A 189 -2.85 -16.93 14.08
C TRP A 189 -4.26 -17.45 13.76
N MET A 190 -4.73 -18.43 14.51
CA MET A 190 -6.08 -18.99 14.32
C MET A 190 -7.18 -17.95 14.57
N CYS A 191 -7.06 -17.15 15.64
CA CYS A 191 -8.05 -16.11 15.95
C CYS A 191 -8.07 -15.00 14.88
N THR A 192 -6.89 -14.61 14.38
CA THR A 192 -6.75 -13.55 13.37
C THR A 192 -7.30 -13.98 12.01
N LEU A 193 -7.23 -15.28 11.66
CA LEU A 193 -7.89 -15.82 10.46
C LEU A 193 -9.40 -15.66 10.53
N VAL A 194 -10.01 -16.10 11.65
CA VAL A 194 -11.47 -15.97 11.87
C VAL A 194 -11.88 -14.50 11.88
N PHE A 195 -11.14 -13.66 12.60
CA PHE A 195 -11.39 -12.23 12.63
C PHE A 195 -11.28 -11.61 11.24
N GLY A 196 -10.24 -11.90 10.46
CA GLY A 196 -10.04 -11.35 9.13
C GLY A 196 -11.18 -11.67 8.16
N PHE A 197 -11.66 -12.92 8.17
CA PHE A 197 -12.80 -13.33 7.37
C PHE A 197 -14.08 -12.55 7.73
N LEU A 198 -14.42 -12.49 9.02
CA LEU A 198 -15.62 -11.80 9.50
C LEU A 198 -15.53 -10.29 9.33
N TRP A 199 -14.35 -9.71 9.59
CA TRP A 199 -14.12 -8.28 9.52
C TRP A 199 -14.15 -7.77 8.08
N ALA A 200 -13.54 -8.49 7.13
CA ALA A 200 -13.66 -8.18 5.71
C ALA A 200 -15.12 -8.17 5.23
N SER A 201 -15.93 -9.12 5.72
CA SER A 201 -17.37 -9.21 5.43
C SER A 201 -18.16 -8.00 5.91
N LEU A 202 -17.72 -7.36 7.00
CA LEU A 202 -18.32 -6.14 7.52
C LEU A 202 -17.86 -4.90 6.73
N LEU A 203 -16.54 -4.75 6.54
CA LEU A 203 -15.95 -3.57 5.90
C LEU A 203 -16.39 -3.42 4.44
N MET A 204 -16.54 -4.52 3.70
CA MET A 204 -16.92 -4.49 2.28
C MET A 204 -18.34 -3.95 2.01
N ARG A 205 -19.17 -3.81 3.06
CA ARG A 205 -20.52 -3.25 2.96
C ARG A 205 -20.50 -1.72 2.83
N SER A 206 -19.42 -1.07 3.24
CA SER A 206 -19.30 0.39 3.21
C SER A 206 -18.64 0.86 1.92
N ASN A 207 -19.40 1.51 1.04
CA ASN A 207 -18.87 2.11 -0.19
C ASN A 207 -17.77 3.13 0.09
N TYR A 208 -17.88 3.90 1.18
CA TYR A 208 -16.86 4.86 1.60
C TYR A 208 -15.49 4.21 1.83
N LEU A 209 -15.45 2.98 2.36
CA LEU A 209 -14.19 2.29 2.63
C LEU A 209 -13.59 1.62 1.40
N ILE A 210 -14.42 1.11 0.49
CA ILE A 210 -13.97 0.30 -0.66
C ILE A 210 -13.67 1.12 -1.91
N CYS A 211 -14.25 2.31 -2.04
CA CYS A 211 -14.10 3.11 -3.25
C CYS A 211 -12.74 3.85 -3.24
N PRO A 212 -12.02 3.85 -4.38
CA PRO A 212 -10.77 4.59 -4.50
C PRO A 212 -11.02 6.10 -4.46
N ALA A 213 -10.01 6.86 -4.04
CA ALA A 213 -10.08 8.30 -3.94
C ALA A 213 -10.12 8.94 -5.34
N LYS A 214 -11.24 9.56 -5.69
CA LYS A 214 -11.36 10.45 -6.86
C LYS A 214 -11.03 11.90 -6.50
N ASP A 215 -11.57 12.34 -5.37
CA ASP A 215 -11.35 13.66 -4.80
C ASP A 215 -10.92 13.55 -3.33
N LEU A 216 -9.96 14.40 -2.94
CA LEU A 216 -9.41 14.42 -1.57
C LEU A 216 -10.39 14.97 -0.51
N SER A 217 -11.45 15.66 -0.93
CA SER A 217 -12.46 16.26 -0.05
C SER A 217 -13.59 15.29 0.36
N THR A 218 -13.56 14.05 -0.14
CA THR A 218 -14.61 13.06 0.11
C THR A 218 -14.55 12.57 1.56
N SER A 219 -15.68 12.61 2.27
CA SER A 219 -15.81 12.20 3.69
C SER A 219 -16.83 11.07 3.87
N ALA A 220 -16.94 10.53 5.09
CA ALA A 220 -17.90 9.45 5.42
C ALA A 220 -19.37 9.85 5.26
N TRP A 221 -19.67 11.16 5.23
CA TRP A 221 -21.02 11.69 5.03
C TRP A 221 -21.31 11.99 3.56
N SER A 222 -20.33 11.82 2.67
CA SER A 222 -20.52 11.96 1.23
C SER A 222 -21.13 10.69 0.65
N ASN A 223 -22.10 10.81 -0.26
CA ASN A 223 -22.64 9.66 -0.99
C ASN A 223 -21.65 9.23 -2.07
N VAL A 224 -20.75 8.30 -1.73
CA VAL A 224 -19.72 7.79 -2.64
C VAL A 224 -20.23 6.53 -3.36
N THR A 225 -20.14 6.55 -4.69
CA THR A 225 -20.36 5.38 -5.54
C THR A 225 -19.17 5.17 -6.47
N CYS A 226 -18.68 3.94 -6.54
CA CYS A 226 -17.63 3.53 -7.47
C CYS A 226 -18.19 2.44 -8.40
N GLU A 227 -18.61 2.86 -9.58
CA GLU A 227 -19.01 1.97 -10.67
C GLU A 227 -17.95 2.01 -11.81
N PRO A 228 -17.52 0.85 -12.33
CA PRO A 228 -17.78 -0.49 -11.81
C PRO A 228 -17.08 -0.75 -10.47
N LYS A 229 -17.77 -1.45 -9.55
CA LYS A 229 -17.20 -1.89 -8.27
C LYS A 229 -16.11 -2.93 -8.52
N ASN A 230 -15.01 -2.88 -7.77
CA ASN A 230 -13.98 -3.91 -7.89
C ASN A 230 -14.60 -5.30 -7.60
N PRO A 231 -14.48 -6.28 -8.52
CA PRO A 231 -15.07 -7.62 -8.37
C PRO A 231 -14.66 -8.36 -7.10
N VAL A 232 -13.53 -7.98 -6.49
CA VAL A 232 -13.07 -8.54 -5.21
C VAL A 232 -14.12 -8.36 -4.09
N PHE A 233 -14.97 -7.34 -4.20
CA PHE A 233 -16.01 -7.00 -3.23
C PHE A 233 -17.42 -7.47 -3.64
N THR A 234 -17.57 -8.25 -4.70
CA THR A 234 -18.85 -8.85 -5.08
C THR A 234 -18.88 -10.31 -4.67
N ALA A 235 -19.90 -10.72 -3.94
CA ALA A 235 -20.07 -12.10 -3.53
C ALA A 235 -20.39 -12.97 -4.75
N VAL A 236 -19.70 -14.11 -4.87
CA VAL A 236 -19.87 -15.08 -5.96
C VAL A 236 -20.32 -16.40 -5.33
N PRO A 237 -21.23 -17.17 -5.98
CA PRO A 237 -21.59 -18.49 -5.50
C PRO A 237 -20.39 -19.44 -5.59
N TRP A 238 -20.01 -20.03 -4.46
CA TRP A 238 -18.96 -21.04 -4.36
C TRP A 238 -19.61 -22.43 -4.18
N PRO A 239 -19.45 -23.36 -5.15
CA PRO A 239 -20.03 -24.69 -5.05
C PRO A 239 -19.35 -25.48 -3.93
N LEU A 240 -20.15 -26.10 -3.07
CA LEU A 240 -19.65 -26.96 -2.00
C LEU A 240 -19.31 -28.36 -2.54
N PRO A 241 -18.19 -28.98 -2.09
CA PRO A 241 -17.94 -30.38 -2.40
C PRO A 241 -19.07 -31.30 -1.90
N GLU A 242 -19.37 -32.36 -2.64
CA GLU A 242 -20.49 -33.28 -2.36
C GLU A 242 -20.46 -33.91 -0.94
N ALA A 243 -19.25 -34.05 -0.37
CA ALA A 243 -19.08 -34.51 1.00
C ALA A 243 -19.68 -33.52 2.01
N TRP A 244 -19.47 -32.22 1.80
CA TRP A 244 -19.97 -31.17 2.69
C TRP A 244 -21.47 -30.96 2.53
N THR A 245 -22.01 -31.03 1.31
CA THR A 245 -23.45 -30.91 1.09
C THR A 245 -24.22 -32.04 1.78
N SER A 246 -23.65 -33.25 1.78
CA SER A 246 -24.23 -34.43 2.46
C SER A 246 -24.23 -34.28 3.98
N ILE A 247 -23.12 -33.78 4.56
CA ILE A 247 -23.01 -33.49 5.99
C ILE A 247 -23.97 -32.37 6.41
N LEU A 248 -24.01 -31.27 5.65
CA LEU A 248 -24.90 -30.14 5.95
C LEU A 248 -26.37 -30.52 5.84
N LYS A 249 -26.73 -31.36 4.87
CA LYS A 249 -28.08 -31.92 4.76
C LYS A 249 -28.43 -32.78 5.97
N TYR A 250 -27.48 -33.57 6.47
CA TYR A 250 -27.68 -34.40 7.66
C TYR A 250 -27.83 -33.55 8.94
N VAL A 251 -27.01 -32.50 9.09
CA VAL A 251 -26.97 -31.67 10.31
C VAL A 251 -28.10 -30.62 10.34
N PHE A 252 -28.31 -29.90 9.25
CA PHE A 252 -29.23 -28.75 9.19
C PHE A 252 -30.56 -29.07 8.53
N GLN A 253 -30.76 -30.29 8.02
CA GLN A 253 -31.95 -30.71 7.27
C GLN A 253 -32.26 -29.83 6.04
N THR A 254 -31.32 -28.98 5.61
CA THR A 254 -31.43 -28.08 4.46
C THR A 254 -30.35 -28.39 3.44
N THR A 255 -30.70 -28.39 2.16
CA THR A 255 -29.75 -28.58 1.05
C THR A 255 -29.06 -27.26 0.72
N ILE A 256 -27.92 -26.98 1.38
CA ILE A 256 -27.03 -25.88 1.02
C ILE A 256 -26.06 -26.41 -0.05
N SER A 257 -26.25 -26.02 -1.30
CA SER A 257 -25.38 -26.41 -2.43
C SER A 257 -24.27 -25.40 -2.71
N GLU A 258 -24.50 -24.13 -2.37
CA GLU A 258 -23.62 -23.02 -2.70
C GLU A 258 -23.47 -22.07 -1.50
N LEU A 259 -22.25 -21.55 -1.31
CA LEU A 259 -21.95 -20.50 -0.33
C LEU A 259 -21.60 -19.21 -1.04
N TRP A 260 -22.23 -18.11 -0.64
CA TRP A 260 -21.92 -16.78 -1.17
C TRP A 260 -20.72 -16.20 -0.44
N ILE A 261 -19.57 -16.21 -1.12
CA ILE A 261 -18.30 -15.70 -0.58
C ILE A 261 -17.76 -14.67 -1.56
N ALA A 262 -17.39 -13.51 -1.05
CA ALA A 262 -16.68 -12.49 -1.80
C ALA A 262 -15.17 -12.78 -1.78
N PRO A 263 -14.45 -12.64 -2.92
CA PRO A 263 -13.02 -12.91 -2.98
C PRO A 263 -12.20 -12.17 -1.91
N ILE A 264 -12.63 -10.96 -1.50
CA ILE A 264 -11.98 -10.19 -0.42
C ILE A 264 -11.87 -10.98 0.89
N GLN A 265 -12.83 -11.84 1.21
CA GLN A 265 -12.80 -12.64 2.43
C GLN A 265 -11.64 -13.64 2.40
N LEU A 266 -11.34 -14.22 1.23
CA LEU A 266 -10.21 -15.12 1.03
C LEU A 266 -8.87 -14.36 1.05
N HIS A 267 -8.82 -13.20 0.40
CA HIS A 267 -7.65 -12.32 0.47
C HIS A 267 -7.36 -11.87 1.91
N ALA A 268 -8.39 -11.62 2.72
CA ALA A 268 -8.25 -11.29 4.13
C ALA A 268 -7.61 -12.43 4.95
N LEU A 269 -7.84 -13.70 4.58
CA LEU A 269 -7.14 -14.84 5.20
C LEU A 269 -5.65 -14.82 4.88
N VAL A 270 -5.27 -14.51 3.63
CA VAL A 270 -3.86 -14.37 3.24
C VAL A 270 -3.19 -13.22 3.98
N MET A 271 -3.88 -12.07 4.09
CA MET A 271 -3.42 -10.95 4.89
C MET A 271 -3.31 -11.30 6.38
N ALA A 272 -4.25 -12.05 6.93
CA ALA A 272 -4.21 -12.51 8.31
C ALA A 272 -3.03 -13.46 8.58
N CYS A 273 -2.73 -14.38 7.65
CA CYS A 273 -1.53 -15.21 7.70
C CYS A 273 -0.27 -14.35 7.75
N PHE A 274 -0.15 -13.34 6.88
CA PHE A 274 1.02 -12.45 6.89
C PHE A 274 1.10 -11.62 8.19
N ALA A 275 -0.01 -11.04 8.63
CA ALA A 275 -0.11 -10.23 9.84
C ALA A 275 0.27 -11.01 11.10
N SER A 276 0.02 -12.32 11.13
CA SER A 276 0.34 -13.16 12.27
C SER A 276 1.73 -13.79 12.17
N LEU A 277 2.10 -14.32 11.01
CA LEU A 277 3.30 -15.13 10.87
C LEU A 277 4.55 -14.28 10.60
N ILE A 278 4.41 -13.16 9.87
CA ILE A 278 5.54 -12.39 9.34
C ILE A 278 5.62 -11.01 9.96
N ALA A 279 4.51 -10.26 10.05
CA ALA A 279 4.52 -8.89 10.57
C ALA A 279 5.14 -8.75 11.99
N PRO A 280 4.98 -9.71 12.94
CA PRO A 280 5.59 -9.62 14.27
C PRO A 280 7.12 -9.59 14.26
N PHE A 281 7.77 -10.01 13.17
CA PHE A 281 9.21 -9.88 13.00
C PHE A 281 9.66 -8.41 12.89
N GLY A 282 8.79 -7.49 12.47
CA GLY A 282 9.04 -6.04 12.59
C GLY A 282 9.24 -5.63 14.05
N GLY A 283 8.35 -6.09 14.93
CA GLY A 283 8.48 -5.85 16.37
C GLY A 283 9.67 -6.57 17.03
N PHE A 284 10.06 -7.74 16.52
CA PHE A 284 11.30 -8.39 16.94
C PHE A 284 12.53 -7.59 16.51
N PHE A 285 12.56 -7.09 15.29
CA PHE A 285 13.62 -6.23 14.80
C PHE A 285 13.74 -4.95 15.63
N ALA A 286 12.62 -4.26 15.89
CA ALA A 286 12.58 -3.08 16.75
C ALA A 286 13.07 -3.39 18.17
N SER A 287 12.66 -4.53 18.73
CA SER A 287 13.17 -5.02 20.01
C SER A 287 14.69 -5.26 19.99
N GLY A 288 15.23 -5.76 18.89
CA GLY A 288 16.67 -5.98 18.68
C GLY A 288 17.46 -4.69 18.73
N VAL A 289 16.99 -3.66 18.02
CA VAL A 289 17.56 -2.31 18.07
C VAL A 289 17.56 -1.79 19.51
N LYS A 290 16.44 -1.90 20.23
CA LYS A 290 16.36 -1.44 21.62
C LYS A 290 17.40 -2.08 22.54
N ARG A 291 17.64 -3.40 22.40
CA ARG A 291 18.67 -4.10 23.17
C ARG A 291 20.08 -3.68 22.77
N ALA A 292 20.36 -3.49 21.48
CA ALA A 292 21.66 -3.05 21.00
C ALA A 292 22.06 -1.66 21.56
N PHE A 293 21.08 -0.79 21.79
CA PHE A 293 21.31 0.57 22.33
C PHE A 293 21.03 0.70 23.83
N ASN A 294 20.73 -0.39 24.54
CA ASN A 294 20.36 -0.38 25.96
C ASN A 294 19.22 0.59 26.31
N ILE A 295 18.25 0.73 25.40
CA ILE A 295 17.05 1.54 25.60
C ILE A 295 15.83 0.63 25.82
N LYS A 296 14.79 1.16 26.48
CA LYS A 296 13.54 0.43 26.72
C LYS A 296 12.45 0.75 25.68
N ASP A 297 12.35 2.02 25.30
CA ASP A 297 11.37 2.57 24.38
C ASP A 297 12.10 3.49 23.39
N PHE A 298 11.59 3.61 22.15
CA PHE A 298 12.22 4.47 21.13
C PHE A 298 12.08 5.97 21.43
N GLY A 299 11.08 6.33 22.23
CA GLY A 299 10.81 7.72 22.60
C GLY A 299 9.67 7.85 23.61
N GLN A 300 9.23 9.09 23.82
CA GLN A 300 8.07 9.43 24.66
C GLN A 300 7.04 10.24 23.89
N SER A 301 6.91 10.02 22.57
CA SER A 301 6.03 10.80 21.70
C SER A 301 4.56 10.73 22.11
N ILE A 302 4.14 9.65 22.80
CA ILE A 302 2.82 9.55 23.41
C ILE A 302 2.98 9.56 24.94
N PRO A 303 2.55 10.63 25.64
CA PRO A 303 2.69 10.75 27.09
C PRO A 303 2.11 9.55 27.83
N GLY A 304 2.92 8.94 28.71
CA GLY A 304 2.54 7.76 29.51
C GLY A 304 2.43 6.43 28.74
N HIS A 305 2.76 6.43 27.44
CA HIS A 305 2.40 5.35 26.51
C HIS A 305 3.58 4.86 25.65
N GLY A 306 4.79 5.41 25.82
CA GLY A 306 6.00 5.00 25.09
C GLY A 306 6.14 5.64 23.70
N GLY A 307 7.03 5.07 22.88
CA GLY A 307 7.36 5.59 21.55
C GLY A 307 6.28 5.31 20.51
N MET A 308 6.22 6.14 19.46
CA MET A 308 5.38 5.88 18.29
C MET A 308 5.95 4.71 17.47
N THR A 309 7.28 4.59 17.41
CA THR A 309 7.98 3.52 16.70
C THR A 309 7.60 2.15 17.25
N ASP A 310 7.47 2.04 18.58
CA ASP A 310 7.07 0.80 19.28
C ASP A 310 5.64 0.33 18.92
N ARG A 311 4.80 1.20 18.34
CA ARG A 311 3.44 0.86 17.91
C ARG A 311 3.32 0.60 16.41
N MET A 312 4.24 1.14 15.63
CA MET A 312 4.15 1.17 14.17
C MET A 312 5.10 0.18 13.49
N ASP A 313 5.98 -0.47 14.23
CA ASP A 313 6.96 -1.44 13.74
C ASP A 313 6.33 -2.57 12.91
N CYS A 314 5.28 -3.22 13.40
CA CYS A 314 4.52 -4.23 12.67
C CYS A 314 3.61 -3.61 11.60
N GLN A 315 3.11 -2.39 11.83
CA GLN A 315 2.15 -1.71 10.95
C GLN A 315 2.79 -1.27 9.63
N PHE A 316 4.05 -0.79 9.64
CA PHE A 316 4.73 -0.40 8.41
C PHE A 316 4.97 -1.60 7.49
N ILE A 317 5.43 -2.73 8.04
CA ILE A 317 5.64 -3.96 7.26
C ILE A 317 4.31 -4.48 6.71
N MET A 318 3.25 -4.45 7.51
CA MET A 318 1.92 -4.85 7.06
C MET A 318 1.38 -3.93 5.96
N GLY A 319 1.59 -2.61 6.09
CA GLY A 319 1.19 -1.62 5.10
C GLY A 319 1.89 -1.83 3.75
N LEU A 320 3.21 -2.06 3.77
CA LEU A 320 3.99 -2.42 2.59
C LEU A 320 3.46 -3.71 1.95
N PHE A 321 3.24 -4.75 2.74
CA PHE A 321 2.69 -6.02 2.24
C PHE A 321 1.32 -5.83 1.60
N SER A 322 0.41 -5.10 2.25
CA SER A 322 -0.92 -4.83 1.71
C SER A 322 -0.85 -4.15 0.34
N TYR A 323 0.07 -3.21 0.16
CA TYR A 323 0.27 -2.55 -1.13
C TYR A 323 0.76 -3.52 -2.20
N MET A 324 1.83 -4.26 -1.91
CA MET A 324 2.38 -5.22 -2.87
C MET A 324 1.36 -6.31 -3.24
N TYR A 325 0.61 -6.78 -2.26
CA TYR A 325 -0.44 -7.77 -2.45
C TYR A 325 -1.61 -7.21 -3.28
N TYR A 326 -2.06 -6.00 -2.97
CA TYR A 326 -3.11 -5.32 -3.73
C TYR A 326 -2.70 -5.15 -5.20
N GLN A 327 -1.52 -4.59 -5.46
CA GLN A 327 -1.02 -4.36 -6.81
C GLN A 327 -0.87 -5.64 -7.63
N SER A 328 -0.51 -6.75 -6.97
CA SER A 328 -0.25 -8.02 -7.66
C SER A 328 -1.51 -8.84 -7.92
N PHE A 329 -2.47 -8.85 -6.99
CA PHE A 329 -3.57 -9.81 -7.02
C PHE A 329 -4.97 -9.18 -7.08
N ILE A 330 -5.11 -7.89 -6.77
CA ILE A 330 -6.43 -7.27 -6.56
C ILE A 330 -6.68 -6.08 -7.49
N LYS A 331 -5.64 -5.32 -7.84
CA LYS A 331 -5.78 -4.14 -8.68
C LYS A 331 -6.35 -4.52 -10.03
N THR A 332 -7.39 -3.81 -10.44
CA THR A 332 -8.01 -3.96 -11.75
C THR A 332 -7.57 -2.80 -12.64
N TYR A 333 -7.12 -3.13 -13.85
CA TYR A 333 -6.75 -2.14 -14.87
C TYR A 333 -7.93 -1.96 -15.81
N ASN A 334 -8.88 -1.13 -15.42
CA ASN A 334 -10.01 -0.79 -16.29
C ASN A 334 -9.52 0.18 -17.38
N LEU A 335 -9.28 -0.33 -18.58
CA LEU A 335 -9.02 0.51 -19.75
C LEU A 335 -10.34 1.11 -20.24
N SER A 336 -10.47 2.43 -20.19
CA SER A 336 -11.59 3.09 -20.86
C SER A 336 -11.30 3.19 -22.36
N VAL A 337 -12.36 3.14 -23.19
CA VAL A 337 -12.22 3.33 -24.64
C VAL A 337 -11.53 4.67 -24.95
N GLY A 338 -11.84 5.72 -24.17
CA GLY A 338 -11.19 7.02 -24.28
C GLY A 338 -9.68 6.98 -23.96
N ALA A 339 -9.26 6.22 -22.96
CA ALA A 339 -7.84 6.07 -22.63
C ALA A 339 -7.08 5.30 -23.71
N ILE A 340 -7.69 4.24 -24.27
CA ILE A 340 -7.12 3.51 -25.41
C ILE A 340 -7.02 4.45 -26.61
N LEU A 341 -8.08 5.18 -26.92
CA LEU A 341 -8.12 6.13 -28.02
C LEU A 341 -7.06 7.24 -27.86
N ALA A 342 -6.92 7.82 -26.67
CA ALA A 342 -5.88 8.82 -26.40
C ALA A 342 -4.46 8.23 -26.53
N THR A 343 -4.26 6.98 -26.13
CA THR A 343 -2.97 6.28 -26.31
C THR A 343 -2.65 6.08 -27.78
N VAL A 344 -3.64 5.67 -28.56
CA VAL A 344 -3.54 5.50 -30.02
C VAL A 344 -3.25 6.84 -30.69
N ILE A 345 -4.01 7.89 -30.38
CA ILE A 345 -3.83 9.21 -31.01
C ILE A 345 -2.47 9.83 -30.70
N ASN A 346 -2.00 9.73 -29.45
CA ASN A 346 -0.78 10.42 -29.03
C ASN A 346 0.51 9.66 -29.33
N ASN A 347 0.46 8.32 -29.47
CA ASN A 347 1.67 7.49 -29.60
C ASN A 347 1.80 6.75 -30.93
N LEU A 348 0.74 6.68 -31.75
CA LEU A 348 0.78 6.03 -33.06
C LEU A 348 0.78 7.04 -34.20
N SER A 349 1.50 6.73 -35.27
CA SER A 349 1.45 7.51 -36.51
C SER A 349 0.08 7.34 -37.20
N ALA A 350 -0.28 8.25 -38.10
CA ALA A 350 -1.55 8.16 -38.84
C ALA A 350 -1.68 6.84 -39.62
N GLN A 351 -0.57 6.27 -40.09
CA GLN A 351 -0.56 4.98 -40.79
C GLN A 351 -0.86 3.82 -39.82
N ASP A 352 -0.21 3.78 -38.67
CA ASP A 352 -0.43 2.74 -37.65
C ASP A 352 -1.86 2.80 -37.07
N GLN A 353 -2.44 4.00 -36.98
CA GLN A 353 -3.84 4.19 -36.56
C GLN A 353 -4.82 3.55 -37.55
N LEU A 354 -4.56 3.70 -38.86
CA LEU A 354 -5.38 3.11 -39.92
C LEU A 354 -5.23 1.58 -39.95
N GLU A 355 -4.01 1.06 -39.79
CA GLU A 355 -3.77 -0.38 -39.68
C GLU A 355 -4.50 -0.98 -38.47
N LEU A 356 -4.44 -0.31 -37.31
CA LEU A 356 -5.16 -0.75 -36.12
C LEU A 356 -6.68 -0.80 -36.35
N LEU A 357 -7.24 0.21 -37.03
CA LEU A 357 -8.65 0.26 -37.38
C LEU A 357 -9.05 -0.90 -38.31
N GLU A 358 -8.25 -1.20 -39.33
CA GLU A 358 -8.47 -2.31 -40.25
C GLU A 358 -8.48 -3.66 -39.53
N ARG A 359 -7.51 -3.89 -38.61
CA ARG A 359 -7.46 -5.09 -37.78
C ARG A 359 -8.69 -5.23 -36.88
N PHE A 360 -9.19 -4.14 -36.30
CA PHE A 360 -10.42 -4.16 -35.51
C PHE A 360 -11.65 -4.50 -36.36
N LEU A 361 -11.79 -3.89 -37.54
CA LEU A 361 -12.87 -4.20 -38.48
C LEU A 361 -12.85 -5.68 -38.86
N THR A 362 -11.68 -6.21 -39.20
CA THR A 362 -11.48 -7.62 -39.55
C THR A 362 -11.86 -8.55 -38.39
N TYR A 363 -11.45 -8.22 -37.17
CA TYR A 363 -11.81 -8.95 -35.95
C TYR A 363 -13.34 -9.01 -35.76
N PHE A 364 -14.05 -7.90 -35.94
CA PHE A 364 -15.51 -7.86 -35.80
C PHE A 364 -16.26 -8.61 -36.89
N VAL A 365 -15.77 -8.59 -38.15
CA VAL A 365 -16.33 -9.41 -39.23
C VAL A 365 -16.17 -10.90 -38.91
N ASN A 366 -15.00 -11.32 -38.43
CA ASN A 366 -14.74 -12.71 -38.07
C ASN A 366 -15.59 -13.21 -36.88
N GLN A 367 -15.99 -12.31 -35.98
CA GLN A 367 -16.91 -12.61 -34.88
C GLN A 367 -18.39 -12.55 -35.31
N GLY A 368 -18.68 -12.24 -36.58
CA GLY A 368 -20.05 -12.09 -37.09
C GLY A 368 -20.78 -10.85 -36.57
N VAL A 369 -20.05 -9.87 -36.03
CA VAL A 369 -20.61 -8.61 -35.49
C VAL A 369 -20.84 -7.59 -36.61
N LEU A 370 -19.99 -7.61 -37.64
CA LEU A 370 -20.10 -6.73 -38.82
C LEU A 370 -20.21 -7.56 -40.11
N ASP A 371 -20.96 -7.05 -41.09
CA ASP A 371 -21.02 -7.65 -42.42
C ASP A 371 -19.69 -7.51 -43.17
N PRO A 372 -19.28 -8.51 -43.98
CA PRO A 372 -18.05 -8.46 -44.77
C PRO A 372 -17.93 -7.24 -45.70
N SER A 373 -19.07 -6.69 -46.14
CA SER A 373 -19.13 -5.45 -46.94
C SER A 373 -18.57 -4.21 -46.23
N ALA A 374 -18.41 -4.25 -44.90
CA ALA A 374 -17.79 -3.19 -44.13
C ALA A 374 -16.28 -3.02 -44.44
N LEU A 375 -15.58 -4.12 -44.74
CA LEU A 375 -14.16 -4.09 -45.14
C LEU A 375 -13.98 -3.52 -46.55
N GLU A 376 -14.90 -3.83 -47.46
CA GLU A 376 -14.90 -3.30 -48.84
C GLU A 376 -15.14 -1.78 -48.87
N LYS A 377 -16.04 -1.26 -48.02
CA LYS A 377 -16.32 0.19 -47.91
C LYS A 377 -15.16 0.99 -47.31
N PHE A 378 -14.34 0.38 -46.46
CA PHE A 378 -13.21 1.05 -45.82
C PHE A 378 -11.97 1.14 -46.71
N GLY A 379 -12.00 0.57 -47.92
CA GLY A 379 -10.86 0.61 -48.82
C GLY A 379 -9.67 -0.18 -48.29
N ALA A 380 -9.92 -1.34 -47.64
CA ALA A 380 -8.86 -2.30 -47.25
C ALA A 380 -8.03 -2.81 -48.46
N SER A 381 -8.42 -2.44 -49.70
CA SER A 381 -7.60 -2.63 -50.90
C SER A 381 -6.41 -1.68 -51.02
N ILE A 382 -6.29 -0.65 -50.17
CA ILE A 382 -5.26 0.40 -50.28
C ILE A 382 -4.23 0.35 -49.14
N LEU A 383 -4.54 -0.27 -48.00
CA LEU A 383 -3.68 -0.27 -46.82
C LEU A 383 -3.16 -1.68 -46.53
N SER A 384 -1.87 -1.85 -46.81
CA SER A 384 -1.03 -3.03 -46.60
C SER A 384 -1.13 -4.15 -47.66
N GLU A 385 -0.11 -4.20 -48.53
CA GLU A 385 0.22 -5.40 -49.33
C GLU A 385 0.50 -6.63 -48.44
N SER A 386 0.78 -6.45 -47.15
CA SER A 386 1.10 -7.52 -46.19
C SER A 386 -0.11 -8.32 -45.71
N ALA A 387 -1.32 -7.75 -45.67
CA ALA A 387 -2.53 -8.50 -45.31
C ALA A 387 -2.98 -9.49 -46.40
N ARG A 388 -2.65 -9.21 -47.67
CA ARG A 388 -2.95 -10.09 -48.81
C ARG A 388 -2.26 -11.47 -48.73
N ALA A 389 -1.08 -11.54 -48.12
CA ALA A 389 -0.29 -12.78 -48.06
C ALA A 389 -0.90 -13.88 -47.16
N VAL A 390 -1.85 -13.53 -46.28
CA VAL A 390 -2.49 -14.51 -45.37
C VAL A 390 -3.75 -15.13 -45.98
N PHE A 391 -4.32 -14.52 -47.02
CA PHE A 391 -5.55 -15.00 -47.68
C PHE A 391 -5.31 -15.68 -49.03
N GLU A 392 -4.06 -15.78 -49.50
CA GLU A 392 -3.69 -16.45 -50.77
C GLU A 392 -3.13 -17.88 -50.59
N HIS A 393 -3.31 -18.53 -49.42
CA HIS A 393 -2.98 -19.95 -49.24
C HIS A 393 -4.07 -20.79 -48.59
#